data_AF-A0A6P1V6N6-F1
#
_entry.id   AF-A0A6P1V6N6-F1
#
_cell.length_a   1.000
_cell.length_b   1.000
_cell.length_c   1.000
_cell.angle_alpha   90.00
_cell.angle_beta   90.00
_cell.angle_gamma   90.00
#
_symmetry.space_group_name_H-M   'P 1'
#
loop_
_entity.id
_entity.type
_entity.pdbx_description
1 polymer ?
#
loop_
_entity_poly.entity_id
_entity_poly.type
_entity_poly.pdbx_seq_one_letter_code
_entity_poly.pdbx_strand_id
1 'polypeptide(L)'
;MSQRWVFDALVKDREDKIGLIAYSLYKFEKNELANRLNSEGKTPTQIRSELRTFHNHALGDSRIEGFRDHAEVIIRDLMDQIEEDLRAEYQLQFDNVNTLLDDYDSLQATIKDFPNVIKRERENAILDFHRAVTRKESRETGRIIRAIKWVRDGFQGVIAAILLALFIYGLCALALSPDDRQGIVDKAYNNFKASFFQQANTPIVNSLDGQ
;
A
#
# COMPACT_ATOMS: atom_id res chain seq x y z
N MET A 1 24.76 -36.90 73.96
CA MET A 1 24.28 -37.07 72.57
C MET A 1 24.22 -35.70 71.94
N SER A 2 24.92 -35.47 70.83
CA SER A 2 24.90 -34.19 70.13
C SER A 2 23.50 -33.93 69.54
N GLN A 3 22.94 -32.76 69.80
CA GLN A 3 21.72 -32.29 69.12
C GLN A 3 21.99 -32.28 67.60
N ARG A 4 21.27 -33.11 66.83
CA ARG A 4 21.31 -33.06 65.36
C ARG A 4 20.35 -31.97 64.91
N TRP A 5 20.84 -30.99 64.17
CA TRP A 5 20.01 -29.93 63.61
C TRP A 5 19.45 -30.38 62.27
N VAL A 6 18.15 -30.14 62.03
CA VAL A 6 17.51 -30.47 60.74
C VAL A 6 18.13 -29.66 59.59
N PHE A 7 18.61 -28.45 59.87
CA PHE A 7 19.32 -27.64 58.87
C PHE A 7 20.59 -28.37 58.40
N ASP A 8 21.45 -28.80 59.32
CA ASP A 8 22.70 -29.51 58.99
C ASP A 8 22.45 -30.88 58.33
N ALA A 9 21.27 -31.47 58.55
CA ALA A 9 20.86 -32.71 57.89
C ALA A 9 20.35 -32.48 56.46
N LEU A 10 19.72 -31.33 56.19
CA LEU A 10 19.13 -31.01 54.88
C LEU A 10 20.07 -30.22 53.97
N VAL A 11 20.92 -29.35 54.53
CA VAL A 11 21.71 -28.35 53.80
C VAL A 11 23.19 -28.70 53.91
N LYS A 12 23.81 -29.05 52.78
CA LYS A 12 25.23 -29.43 52.76
C LYS A 12 26.15 -28.21 52.84
N ASP A 13 25.78 -27.12 52.18
CA ASP A 13 26.54 -25.87 52.15
C ASP A 13 25.62 -24.69 51.75
N ARG A 14 26.18 -23.47 51.64
CA ARG A 14 25.42 -22.27 51.27
C ARG A 14 24.91 -22.28 49.83
N GLU A 15 25.52 -23.10 48.97
CA GLU A 15 25.18 -23.19 47.56
C GLU A 15 24.16 -24.31 47.27
N ASP A 16 23.91 -25.23 48.21
CA ASP A 16 22.91 -26.31 48.14
C ASP A 16 21.47 -25.77 48.09
N LYS A 17 21.04 -25.30 46.91
CA LYS A 17 19.71 -24.75 46.66
C LYS A 17 18.61 -25.76 47.00
N ILE A 18 18.81 -27.03 46.65
CA ILE A 18 17.88 -28.12 46.97
C ILE A 18 17.74 -28.23 48.49
N GLY A 19 18.85 -28.28 49.23
CA GLY A 19 18.83 -28.32 50.69
C GLY A 19 18.14 -27.10 51.30
N LEU A 20 18.40 -25.90 50.80
CA LEU A 20 17.79 -24.66 51.29
C LEU A 20 16.27 -24.66 51.10
N ILE A 21 15.80 -25.09 49.93
CA ILE A 21 14.36 -25.24 49.66
C ILE A 21 13.78 -26.36 50.51
N ALA A 22 14.45 -27.50 50.61
CA ALA A 22 14.02 -28.62 51.46
C ALA A 22 13.88 -28.20 52.93
N TYR A 23 14.78 -27.37 53.44
CA TYR A 23 14.67 -26.79 54.78
C TYR A 23 13.47 -25.86 54.91
N SER A 24 13.16 -25.07 53.89
CA SER A 24 11.96 -24.23 53.85
C SER A 24 10.67 -25.08 53.88
N LEU A 25 10.64 -26.21 53.18
CA LEU A 25 9.53 -27.18 53.19
C LEU A 25 9.33 -27.79 54.59
N TYR A 26 10.41 -28.22 55.25
CA TYR A 26 10.35 -28.68 56.64
C TYR A 26 9.76 -27.60 57.57
N LYS A 27 10.20 -26.35 57.42
CA LYS A 27 9.72 -25.22 58.23
C LYS A 27 8.25 -24.92 57.97
N PHE A 28 7.82 -25.02 56.71
CA PHE A 28 6.42 -24.89 56.31
C PHE A 28 5.55 -25.99 56.95
N GLU A 29 5.90 -27.26 56.79
CA GLU A 29 5.16 -28.38 57.41
C GLU A 29 5.10 -28.27 58.94
N LYS A 30 6.21 -27.86 59.58
CA LYS A 30 6.25 -27.63 61.02
C LYS A 30 5.28 -26.53 61.45
N ASN A 31 5.18 -25.46 60.67
CA ASN A 31 4.27 -24.35 60.92
C ASN A 31 2.80 -24.79 60.75
N GLU A 32 2.51 -25.53 59.69
CA GLU A 32 1.18 -26.10 59.43
C GLU A 32 0.73 -27.03 60.57
N LEU A 33 1.63 -27.89 61.06
CA LEU A 33 1.36 -28.72 62.23
C LEU A 33 1.05 -27.87 63.46
N ALA A 34 1.80 -26.80 63.72
CA ALA A 34 1.56 -25.90 64.84
C ALA A 34 0.20 -25.20 64.73
N ASN A 35 -0.13 -24.66 63.55
CA ASN A 35 -1.40 -24.00 63.26
C ASN A 35 -2.58 -24.95 63.46
N ARG A 36 -2.47 -26.17 62.93
CA ARG A 36 -3.49 -27.21 63.09
C ARG A 36 -3.73 -27.55 64.56
N LEU A 37 -2.68 -27.86 65.32
CA LEU A 37 -2.80 -28.19 66.75
C LEU A 37 -3.38 -27.02 67.56
N ASN A 38 -3.02 -25.78 67.20
CA ASN A 38 -3.60 -24.60 67.82
C ASN A 38 -5.10 -24.47 67.52
N SER A 39 -5.52 -24.73 66.27
CA SER A 39 -6.93 -24.73 65.87
C SER A 39 -7.75 -25.84 66.55
N GLU A 40 -7.11 -26.96 66.90
CA GLU A 40 -7.70 -28.06 67.68
C GLU A 40 -7.79 -27.75 69.19
N GLY A 41 -7.40 -26.55 69.63
CA GLY A 41 -7.46 -26.13 71.02
C GLY A 41 -6.41 -26.78 71.93
N LYS A 42 -5.33 -27.33 71.37
CA LYS A 42 -4.24 -27.91 72.16
C LYS A 42 -3.54 -26.83 72.97
N THR A 43 -3.12 -27.19 74.18
CA THR A 43 -2.34 -26.27 75.03
C THR A 43 -0.94 -26.03 74.46
N PRO A 44 -0.27 -24.91 74.80
CA PRO A 44 1.10 -24.64 74.36
C PRO A 44 2.09 -25.76 74.72
N THR A 45 1.89 -26.45 75.84
CA THR A 45 2.74 -27.57 76.27
C THR A 45 2.55 -28.80 75.39
N GLN A 46 1.30 -29.12 75.03
CA GLN A 46 1.01 -30.21 74.10
C GLN A 46 1.58 -29.92 72.71
N ILE A 47 1.38 -28.70 72.19
CA ILE A 47 1.92 -28.27 70.90
C ILE A 47 3.45 -28.43 70.87
N ARG A 48 4.17 -27.95 71.90
CA ARG A 48 5.62 -28.11 71.99
C ARG A 48 6.05 -29.58 71.99
N SER A 49 5.31 -30.46 72.65
CA SER A 49 5.60 -31.89 72.66
C SER A 49 5.45 -32.51 71.26
N GLU A 50 4.35 -32.22 70.58
CA GLU A 50 4.09 -32.71 69.21
C GLU A 50 5.12 -32.18 68.20
N LEU A 51 5.47 -30.89 68.29
CA LEU A 51 6.49 -30.29 67.42
C LEU A 51 7.88 -30.89 67.66
N ARG A 52 8.18 -31.36 68.87
CA ARG A 52 9.42 -32.08 69.18
C ARG A 52 9.38 -33.50 68.58
N THR A 53 8.25 -34.20 68.69
CA THR A 53 8.06 -35.50 68.04
C THR A 53 8.23 -35.38 66.52
N PHE A 54 7.60 -34.38 65.90
CA PHE A 54 7.76 -34.09 64.48
C PHE A 54 9.22 -33.82 64.10
N HIS A 55 9.93 -33.00 64.89
CA HIS A 55 11.35 -32.71 64.65
C HIS A 55 12.22 -33.97 64.69
N ASN A 56 11.99 -34.86 65.67
CA ASN A 56 12.73 -36.11 65.78
C ASN A 56 12.44 -37.05 64.60
N HIS A 57 11.19 -37.14 64.15
CA HIS A 57 10.83 -37.92 62.97
C HIS A 57 11.40 -37.32 61.68
N ALA A 58 11.47 -35.99 61.56
CA ALA A 58 12.04 -35.31 60.41
C ALA A 58 13.55 -35.58 60.23
N LEU A 59 14.26 -35.97 61.30
CA LEU A 59 15.68 -36.34 61.25
C LEU A 59 15.92 -37.78 60.74
N GLY A 60 14.87 -38.56 60.46
CA GLY A 60 15.02 -39.87 59.83
C GLY A 60 15.44 -39.75 58.37
N ASP A 61 16.36 -40.60 57.93
CA ASP A 61 16.98 -40.50 56.60
C ASP A 61 15.96 -40.47 55.45
N SER A 62 14.91 -41.30 55.52
CA SER A 62 13.82 -41.30 54.51
C SER A 62 13.03 -39.99 54.47
N ARG A 63 12.86 -39.29 55.61
CA ARG A 63 12.17 -37.98 55.64
C ARG A 63 13.06 -36.88 55.09
N ILE A 64 14.36 -36.93 55.39
CA ILE A 64 15.36 -36.01 54.83
C ILE A 64 15.41 -36.14 53.30
N GLU A 65 15.49 -37.36 52.79
CA GLU A 65 15.46 -37.64 51.36
C GLU A 65 14.14 -37.16 50.74
N GLY A 66 12.99 -37.48 51.34
CA GLY A 66 11.69 -37.02 50.84
C GLY A 66 11.55 -35.50 50.78
N PHE A 67 12.12 -34.74 51.72
CA PHE A 67 12.14 -33.28 51.63
C PHE A 67 13.02 -32.78 50.49
N ARG A 68 14.16 -33.44 50.22
CA ARG A 68 15.05 -33.09 49.12
C ARG A 68 14.43 -33.42 47.78
N ASP A 69 13.81 -34.58 47.64
CA ASP A 69 13.10 -35.00 46.42
C ASP A 69 11.97 -34.02 46.08
N HIS A 70 11.19 -33.60 47.08
CA HIS A 70 10.13 -32.62 46.87
C HIS A 70 10.69 -31.25 46.45
N ALA A 71 11.81 -30.82 47.05
CA ALA A 71 12.50 -29.60 46.61
C ALA A 71 13.01 -29.71 45.17
N GLU A 72 13.51 -30.87 44.74
CA GLU A 72 13.89 -31.10 43.34
C GLU A 72 12.72 -31.01 42.38
N VAL A 73 11.57 -31.59 42.73
CA VAL A 73 10.34 -31.47 41.92
C VAL A 73 9.94 -30.01 41.76
N ILE A 74 9.90 -29.24 42.84
CA ILE A 74 9.55 -27.81 42.79
C ILE A 74 10.50 -27.02 41.88
N ILE A 75 11.81 -27.29 41.96
CA ILE A 75 12.78 -26.62 41.08
C ILE A 75 12.53 -27.00 39.61
N ARG A 76 12.30 -28.28 39.31
CA ARG A 76 12.04 -28.74 37.94
C ARG A 76 10.78 -28.10 37.38
N ASP A 77 9.68 -28.13 38.14
CA ASP A 77 8.42 -27.51 37.73
C ASP A 77 8.58 -26.00 37.46
N LEU A 78 9.37 -25.30 38.28
CA LEU A 78 9.65 -23.87 38.07
C LEU A 78 10.51 -23.62 36.83
N MET A 79 11.49 -24.49 36.55
CA MET A 79 12.31 -24.38 35.33
C MET A 79 11.50 -24.68 34.08
N ASP A 80 10.60 -25.67 34.13
CA ASP A 80 9.70 -26.01 33.02
C ASP A 80 8.74 -24.83 32.72
N GLN A 81 8.20 -24.18 33.75
CA GLN A 81 7.38 -22.97 33.60
C GLN A 81 8.17 -21.81 32.96
N ILE A 82 9.40 -21.57 33.43
CA ILE A 82 10.27 -20.54 32.85
C ILE A 82 10.57 -20.85 31.37
N GLU A 83 10.82 -22.11 31.02
CA GLU A 83 11.07 -22.51 29.64
C GLU A 83 9.82 -22.28 28.76
N GLU A 84 8.64 -22.61 29.26
CA GLU A 84 7.38 -22.39 28.55
C GLU A 84 7.13 -20.90 28.31
N ASP A 85 7.29 -20.06 29.34
CA ASP A 85 7.14 -18.62 29.24
C ASP A 85 8.15 -18.01 28.25
N LEU A 86 9.42 -18.43 28.34
CA LEU A 86 10.48 -17.94 27.46
C LEU A 86 10.24 -18.36 26.00
N ARG A 87 9.76 -19.58 25.78
CA ARG A 87 9.41 -20.07 24.44
C ARG A 87 8.24 -19.28 23.86
N ALA A 88 7.22 -18.98 24.65
CA ALA A 88 6.10 -18.16 24.23
C ALA A 88 6.54 -16.73 23.86
N GLU A 89 7.42 -16.12 24.65
CA GLU A 89 7.95 -14.79 24.36
C GLU A 89 8.80 -14.78 23.09
N TYR A 90 9.69 -15.76 22.91
CA TYR A 90 10.49 -15.85 21.68
C TYR A 90 9.62 -16.07 20.44
N GLN A 91 8.57 -16.90 20.53
CA GLN A 91 7.66 -17.12 19.41
C GLN A 91 6.99 -15.80 18.98
N LEU A 92 6.55 -14.99 19.94
CA LEU A 92 5.95 -13.68 19.66
C LEU A 92 6.96 -12.73 19.01
N GLN A 93 8.22 -12.75 19.44
CA GLN A 93 9.28 -11.96 18.80
C GLN A 93 9.54 -12.40 17.36
N PHE A 94 9.60 -13.71 17.09
CA PHE A 94 9.78 -14.22 15.73
C PHE A 94 8.60 -13.87 14.82
N ASP A 95 7.37 -14.01 15.30
CA ASP A 95 6.18 -13.68 14.52
C ASP A 95 6.13 -12.18 14.17
N ASN A 96 6.54 -11.31 15.10
CA ASN A 96 6.67 -9.88 14.84
C ASN A 96 7.77 -9.56 13.82
N VAL A 97 8.93 -10.22 13.92
CA VAL A 97 10.02 -10.06 12.93
C VAL A 97 9.58 -10.51 11.54
N ASN A 98 8.88 -11.65 11.43
CA ASN A 98 8.35 -12.12 10.15
C ASN A 98 7.36 -11.12 9.55
N THR A 99 6.46 -10.56 10.37
CA THR A 99 5.52 -9.52 9.93
C THR A 99 6.26 -8.28 9.43
N LEU A 100 7.31 -7.84 10.13
CA LEU A 100 8.12 -6.68 9.73
C LEU A 100 8.89 -6.94 8.41
N LEU A 101 9.35 -8.17 8.18
CA LEU A 101 9.99 -8.56 6.92
C LEU A 101 8.99 -8.56 5.76
N ASP A 102 7.79 -9.09 5.96
CA ASP A 102 6.71 -9.06 4.96
C ASP A 102 6.32 -7.61 4.61
N ASP A 103 6.20 -6.75 5.62
CA ASP A 103 5.94 -5.32 5.44
C ASP A 103 7.08 -4.65 4.65
N TYR A 104 8.33 -4.97 4.97
CA TYR A 104 9.50 -4.46 4.24
C TYR A 104 9.47 -4.85 2.76
N ASP A 105 9.17 -6.11 2.45
CA ASP A 105 9.08 -6.61 1.08
C ASP A 105 7.95 -5.92 0.30
N SER A 106 6.79 -5.72 0.94
CA SER A 106 5.66 -5.00 0.34
C SER A 106 5.99 -3.52 0.06
N LEU A 107 6.72 -2.87 0.96
CA LEU A 107 7.16 -1.50 0.81
C LEU A 107 8.21 -1.40 -0.30
N GLN A 108 9.13 -2.34 -0.38
CA GLN A 108 10.13 -2.40 -1.44
C GLN A 108 9.47 -2.60 -2.81
N ALA A 109 8.47 -3.48 -2.92
CA ALA A 109 7.69 -3.67 -4.14
C ALA A 109 6.96 -2.38 -4.56
N THR A 110 6.37 -1.66 -3.59
CA THR A 110 5.71 -0.37 -3.83
C THR A 110 6.68 0.68 -4.33
N ILE A 111 7.85 0.82 -3.69
CA ILE A 111 8.91 1.74 -4.13
C ILE A 111 9.36 1.40 -5.55
N LYS A 112 9.50 0.11 -5.86
CA LYS A 112 9.89 -0.36 -7.19
C LYS A 112 8.84 -0.06 -8.27
N ASP A 113 7.55 -0.12 -7.93
CA ASP A 113 6.47 0.18 -8.90
C ASP A 113 6.14 1.68 -9.01
N PHE A 114 6.55 2.49 -8.02
CA PHE A 114 6.28 3.93 -7.98
C PHE A 114 6.64 4.68 -9.29
N PRO A 115 7.77 4.42 -9.97
CA PRO A 115 8.09 5.03 -11.26
C PRO A 115 7.08 4.68 -12.36
N ASN A 116 6.56 3.44 -12.38
CA ASN A 116 5.56 3.01 -13.35
C ASN A 116 4.22 3.68 -13.08
N VAL A 117 3.84 3.83 -11.81
CA VAL A 117 2.63 4.56 -11.40
C VAL A 117 2.73 6.02 -11.83
N ILE A 118 3.85 6.71 -11.56
CA ILE A 118 4.07 8.10 -12.01
C ILE A 118 3.96 8.21 -13.53
N LYS A 119 4.55 7.26 -14.27
CA LYS A 119 4.47 7.25 -15.73
C LYS A 119 3.03 7.10 -16.21
N ARG A 120 2.26 6.18 -15.63
CA ARG A 120 0.85 5.94 -15.97
C ARG A 120 -0.02 7.16 -15.65
N GLU A 121 0.16 7.77 -14.48
CA GLU A 121 -0.55 8.99 -14.09
C GLU A 121 -0.21 10.17 -15.00
N ARG A 122 1.06 10.30 -15.40
CA ARG A 122 1.46 11.32 -16.38
C ARG A 122 0.80 11.08 -17.74
N GLU A 123 0.79 9.85 -18.23
CA GLU A 123 0.13 9.49 -19.50
C GLU A 123 -1.38 9.78 -19.43
N ASN A 124 -2.03 9.41 -18.33
CA ASN A 124 -3.45 9.70 -18.08
C ASN A 124 -3.72 11.21 -18.05
N ALA A 125 -2.90 12.00 -17.34
CA ALA A 125 -3.05 13.45 -17.28
C ALA A 125 -2.86 14.12 -18.65
N ILE A 126 -1.92 13.63 -19.46
CA ILE A 126 -1.73 14.10 -20.85
C ILE A 126 -2.98 13.77 -21.69
N LEU A 127 -3.51 12.54 -21.58
CA LEU A 127 -4.72 12.12 -22.29
C LEU A 127 -5.93 12.95 -21.88
N ASP A 128 -6.10 13.23 -20.60
CA ASP A 128 -7.22 14.03 -20.10
C ASP A 128 -7.09 15.51 -20.49
N PHE A 129 -5.87 16.06 -20.49
CA PHE A 129 -5.60 17.38 -21.05
C PHE A 129 -5.97 17.43 -22.53
N HIS A 130 -5.52 16.47 -23.34
CA HIS A 130 -5.89 16.40 -24.76
C HIS A 130 -7.40 16.29 -24.95
N ARG A 131 -8.08 15.41 -24.21
CA ARG A 131 -9.55 15.29 -24.26
C ARG A 131 -10.25 16.58 -23.88
N ALA A 132 -9.76 17.31 -22.88
CA ALA A 132 -10.32 18.59 -22.46
C ALA A 132 -10.13 19.67 -23.54
N VAL A 133 -8.92 19.76 -24.12
CA VAL A 133 -8.61 20.69 -25.21
C VAL A 133 -9.43 20.36 -26.45
N THR A 134 -9.51 19.11 -26.89
CA THR A 134 -10.32 18.71 -28.05
C THR A 134 -11.81 19.00 -27.84
N ARG A 135 -12.35 18.78 -26.62
CA ARG A 135 -13.72 19.20 -26.30
C ARG A 135 -13.88 20.72 -26.39
N LYS A 136 -12.89 21.49 -25.93
CA LYS A 136 -12.93 22.96 -25.99
C LYS A 136 -12.80 23.49 -27.42
N GLU A 137 -11.84 23.01 -28.21
CA GLU A 137 -11.71 23.36 -29.63
C GLU A 137 -12.95 22.97 -30.45
N SER A 138 -13.54 21.78 -30.20
CA SER A 138 -14.77 21.36 -30.87
C SER A 138 -15.97 22.26 -30.56
N ARG A 139 -15.96 22.94 -29.40
CA ARG A 139 -16.96 23.92 -28.96
C ARG A 139 -16.67 25.32 -29.49
N GLU A 140 -15.40 25.74 -29.51
CA GLU A 140 -14.98 27.06 -29.97
C GLU A 140 -14.96 27.18 -31.50
N THR A 141 -14.85 26.07 -32.23
CA THR A 141 -15.09 26.05 -33.67
C THR A 141 -16.60 26.09 -33.94
N GLY A 142 -17.19 27.26 -33.66
CA GLY A 142 -18.58 27.57 -33.90
C GLY A 142 -18.97 27.21 -35.34
N ARG A 143 -20.23 26.81 -35.53
CA ARG A 143 -20.78 26.43 -36.86
C ARG A 143 -20.45 27.49 -37.93
N ILE A 144 -20.37 28.76 -37.54
CA ILE A 144 -20.02 29.89 -38.39
C ILE A 144 -18.54 29.85 -38.83
N ILE A 145 -17.59 29.54 -37.94
CA ILE A 145 -16.17 29.43 -38.30
C ILE A 145 -15.94 28.25 -39.26
N ARG A 146 -16.65 27.13 -39.04
CA ARG A 146 -16.64 26.00 -39.98
C ARG A 146 -17.23 26.38 -41.34
N ALA A 147 -18.32 27.14 -41.37
CA ALA A 147 -18.91 27.64 -42.60
C ALA A 147 -17.96 28.60 -43.34
N ILE A 148 -17.32 29.54 -42.64
CA ILE A 148 -16.34 30.47 -43.21
C ILE A 148 -15.13 29.71 -43.78
N LYS A 149 -14.62 28.71 -43.04
CA LYS A 149 -13.50 27.88 -43.50
C LYS A 149 -13.88 27.05 -44.73
N TRP A 150 -15.09 26.48 -44.75
CA TRP A 150 -15.63 25.78 -45.92
C TRP A 150 -15.80 26.70 -47.14
N VAL A 151 -16.32 27.92 -46.95
CA VAL A 151 -16.42 28.91 -48.03
C VAL A 151 -15.03 29.27 -48.56
N ARG A 152 -14.06 29.53 -47.70
CA ARG A 152 -12.68 29.84 -48.10
C ARG A 152 -12.05 28.69 -48.88
N ASP A 153 -12.19 27.47 -48.39
CA ASP A 153 -11.56 26.28 -48.98
C ASP A 153 -12.30 25.84 -50.27
N GLY A 154 -13.59 26.15 -50.42
CA GLY A 154 -14.39 25.90 -51.63
C GLY A 154 -14.30 26.99 -52.71
N PHE A 155 -14.03 28.25 -52.35
CA PHE A 155 -13.97 29.40 -53.26
C PHE A 155 -12.53 29.90 -53.55
N GLN A 156 -11.50 29.11 -53.23
CA GLN A 156 -10.10 29.48 -53.49
C GLN A 156 -9.86 29.89 -54.96
N GLY A 157 -10.51 29.21 -55.93
CA GLY A 157 -10.40 29.52 -57.35
C GLY A 157 -11.01 30.87 -57.75
N VAL A 158 -12.12 31.28 -57.12
CA VAL A 158 -12.79 32.56 -57.42
C VAL A 158 -12.00 33.72 -56.82
N ILE A 159 -11.51 33.58 -55.59
CA ILE A 159 -10.67 34.60 -54.95
C ILE A 159 -9.36 34.77 -55.73
N ALA A 160 -8.74 33.66 -56.17
CA ALA A 160 -7.55 33.70 -57.02
C ALA A 160 -7.82 34.41 -58.36
N ALA A 161 -8.98 34.16 -58.99
CA ALA A 161 -9.37 34.84 -60.22
C ALA A 161 -9.61 36.34 -60.04
N ILE A 162 -10.22 36.76 -58.92
CA ILE A 162 -10.42 38.17 -58.58
C ILE A 162 -9.06 38.87 -58.36
N LEU A 163 -8.16 38.24 -57.59
CA LEU A 163 -6.82 38.78 -57.37
C LEU A 163 -6.01 38.86 -58.67
N LEU A 164 -6.11 37.84 -59.54
CA LEU A 164 -5.50 37.86 -60.86
C LEU A 164 -6.06 38.99 -61.73
N ALA A 165 -7.38 39.21 -61.71
CA ALA A 165 -8.00 40.30 -62.46
C ALA A 165 -7.54 41.68 -61.97
N LEU A 166 -7.46 41.88 -60.66
CA LEU A 166 -6.90 43.11 -60.08
C LEU A 166 -5.42 43.29 -60.42
N PHE A 167 -4.64 42.22 -60.42
CA PHE A 167 -3.23 42.24 -60.79
C PHE A 167 -3.03 42.59 -62.28
N ILE A 168 -3.79 41.97 -63.19
CA ILE A 168 -3.78 42.28 -64.62
C ILE A 168 -4.21 43.73 -64.85
N TYR A 169 -5.29 44.17 -64.19
CA TYR A 169 -5.73 45.56 -64.28
C TYR A 169 -4.66 46.54 -63.81
N GLY A 170 -3.98 46.23 -62.69
CA GLY A 170 -2.85 47.02 -62.19
C GLY A 170 -1.68 47.09 -63.16
N LEU A 171 -1.31 45.96 -63.79
CA LEU A 171 -0.28 45.94 -64.83
C LEU A 171 -0.69 46.75 -66.07
N CYS A 172 -1.93 46.62 -66.53
CA CYS A 172 -2.45 47.41 -67.65
C CYS A 172 -2.49 48.92 -67.32
N ALA A 173 -2.80 49.28 -66.07
CA ALA A 173 -2.81 50.67 -65.61
C ALA A 173 -1.41 51.29 -65.52
N LEU A 174 -0.35 50.48 -65.43
CA LEU A 174 1.03 50.97 -65.44
C LEU A 174 1.66 50.96 -66.84
N ALA A 175 1.24 50.06 -67.74
CA ALA A 175 1.90 49.85 -69.03
C ALA A 175 1.23 50.53 -70.25
N LEU A 176 -0.06 50.88 -70.19
CA LEU A 176 -0.83 51.30 -71.38
C LEU A 176 -1.44 52.71 -71.25
N SER A 177 -1.68 53.40 -72.36
CA SER A 177 -2.42 54.68 -72.44
C SER A 177 -3.93 54.51 -72.15
N PRO A 178 -4.66 55.56 -71.71
CA PRO A 178 -6.04 55.46 -71.23
C PRO A 178 -7.04 54.83 -72.22
N ASP A 179 -6.87 55.05 -73.52
CA ASP A 179 -7.79 54.57 -74.57
C ASP A 179 -7.68 53.05 -74.80
N ASP A 180 -6.47 52.49 -74.68
CA ASP A 180 -6.25 51.04 -74.84
C ASP A 180 -6.72 50.23 -73.62
N ARG A 181 -6.83 50.89 -72.45
CA ARG A 181 -7.27 50.25 -71.20
C ARG A 181 -8.74 49.86 -71.24
N GLN A 182 -9.60 50.71 -71.79
CA GLN A 182 -11.05 50.43 -71.86
C GLN A 182 -11.35 49.26 -72.80
N GLY A 183 -10.67 49.19 -73.95
CA GLY A 183 -10.86 48.10 -74.91
C GLY A 183 -10.44 46.71 -74.41
N ILE A 184 -9.48 46.62 -73.47
CA ILE A 184 -9.05 45.36 -72.86
C ILE A 184 -10.00 44.96 -71.72
N VAL A 185 -10.44 45.92 -70.91
CA VAL A 185 -11.38 45.68 -69.80
C VAL A 185 -12.73 45.19 -70.31
N ASP A 186 -13.25 45.78 -71.39
CA ASP A 186 -14.52 45.36 -71.99
C ASP A 186 -14.45 43.94 -72.58
N LYS A 187 -13.32 43.59 -73.22
CA LYS A 187 -13.08 42.23 -73.74
C LYS A 187 -12.95 41.21 -72.61
N ALA A 188 -12.27 41.56 -71.51
CA ALA A 188 -12.12 40.71 -70.34
C ALA A 188 -13.46 40.48 -69.62
N TYR A 189 -14.26 41.52 -69.44
CA TYR A 189 -15.59 41.43 -68.82
C TYR A 189 -16.55 40.56 -69.64
N ASN A 190 -16.57 40.73 -70.96
CA ASN A 190 -17.42 39.93 -71.85
C ASN A 190 -17.02 38.45 -71.88
N ASN A 191 -15.71 38.14 -71.88
CA ASN A 191 -15.24 36.75 -71.77
C ASN A 191 -15.54 36.14 -70.40
N PHE A 192 -15.43 36.92 -69.33
CA PHE A 192 -15.75 36.46 -67.97
C PHE A 192 -17.24 36.15 -67.83
N LYS A 193 -18.12 37.04 -68.33
CA LYS A 193 -19.58 36.83 -68.33
C LYS A 193 -19.97 35.62 -69.17
N ALA A 194 -19.36 35.43 -70.34
CA ALA A 194 -19.62 34.27 -71.20
C ALA A 194 -19.21 32.94 -70.56
N SER A 195 -18.11 32.92 -69.80
CA SER A 195 -17.59 31.71 -69.18
C SER A 195 -18.30 31.33 -67.87
N PHE A 196 -18.89 32.29 -67.14
CA PHE A 196 -19.56 32.05 -65.85
C PHE A 196 -21.08 31.91 -65.94
N PHE A 197 -21.74 32.44 -66.97
CA PHE A 197 -23.22 32.43 -67.09
C PHE A 197 -23.76 31.64 -68.30
N GLN A 198 -22.96 30.78 -68.92
CA GLN A 198 -23.47 29.79 -69.87
C GLN A 198 -24.33 28.75 -69.12
N GLN A 199 -25.66 28.86 -69.24
CA GLN A 199 -26.57 27.76 -68.90
C GLN A 199 -26.22 26.55 -69.78
N ALA A 200 -26.02 25.40 -69.15
CA ALA A 200 -25.78 24.14 -69.82
C ALA A 200 -27.04 23.70 -70.59
N ASN A 201 -27.09 23.95 -71.90
CA ASN A 201 -27.98 23.21 -72.79
C ASN A 201 -27.36 21.83 -73.02
N THR A 202 -27.61 20.89 -72.13
CA THR A 202 -27.31 19.47 -72.38
C THR A 202 -28.42 18.86 -73.23
N PRO A 203 -28.16 18.33 -74.44
CA PRO A 203 -29.11 17.44 -75.08
C PRO A 203 -29.14 16.12 -74.29
N ILE A 204 -30.35 15.68 -73.91
CA ILE A 204 -30.56 14.36 -73.30
C ILE A 204 -30.35 13.31 -74.39
N VAL A 205 -29.24 12.57 -74.34
CA VAL A 205 -29.03 11.37 -75.17
C VAL A 205 -29.31 10.15 -74.30
N ASN A 206 -30.51 9.58 -74.44
CA ASN A 206 -30.82 8.25 -73.95
C ASN A 206 -30.26 7.23 -74.96
N SER A 207 -29.28 6.47 -74.51
CA SER A 207 -28.75 5.29 -75.19
C SER A 207 -29.76 4.13 -75.11
N LEU A 208 -30.34 3.75 -76.24
CA LEU A 208 -30.91 2.42 -76.47
C LEU A 208 -30.70 2.07 -77.96
N ASP A 209 -30.46 0.78 -78.21
CA ASP A 209 -30.08 0.11 -79.47
C ASP A 209 -28.59 0.22 -79.82
N GLY A 210 -27.84 -0.86 -80.07
CA GLY A 210 -28.15 -2.27 -80.19
C GLY A 210 -26.99 -2.95 -80.93
N GLN A 211 -26.65 -4.17 -80.47
CA GLN A 211 -25.73 -5.18 -81.04
C GLN A 211 -24.21 -4.92 -80.94
#